data_AF-A0A094IJF9-F1
#
_entry.id   AF-A0A094IJF9-F1
#
_cell.length_a   1.000
_cell.length_b   1.000
_cell.length_c   1.000
_cell.angle_alpha   90.00
_cell.angle_beta   90.00
_cell.angle_gamma   90.00
#
_symmetry.space_group_name_H-M   'P 1'
#
loop_
_entity.id
_entity.type
_entity.pdbx_description
1 polymer ?
#
loop_
_entity_poly.entity_id
_entity_poly.type
_entity_poly.pdbx_seq_one_letter_code
_entity_poly.pdbx_strand_id
1 'polypeptide(L)'
;MRLQQYLLTEKTFNIGVDVDLVFNTLVKSSLTLFKKKKYKEFEKALTDDKIINSSILKTKQAKKAHELNPVTIVFSIDGMGNYYKPSIGIIHFSYNEQVLKIFKQNNYEPDRIKNVVGKSSFERFSNEMSDSALKGTIYHELSHWLNDTFHNKNISKMLSRSQYVSAAEAEKITKQGHEDVGMTWYEIDAQIHALKQMKRDMKSNYNYLGWDDIMKLKPSFVTVFQKAALSNEYDNYMKNLTKRMHRENLLTKKLSKYPNDNEMYTMTRNV
;
A
#
# COMPACT_ATOMS: atom_id res chain seq x y z
N MET A 1 -4.30 -10.03 35.87
CA MET A 1 -3.31 -10.36 34.82
C MET A 1 -2.95 -9.06 34.10
N ARG A 2 -1.74 -8.53 34.30
CA ARG A 2 -1.32 -7.22 33.78
C ARG A 2 -1.09 -7.34 32.26
N LEU A 3 -1.87 -6.59 31.48
CA LEU A 3 -1.55 -6.19 30.11
C LEU A 3 -0.28 -5.32 30.14
N GLN A 4 0.88 -5.93 30.40
CA GLN A 4 2.16 -5.33 30.07
C GLN A 4 2.17 -5.19 28.55
N GLN A 5 1.82 -3.99 28.10
CA GLN A 5 2.46 -3.28 27.03
C GLN A 5 3.34 -4.18 26.15
N TYR A 6 2.71 -4.91 25.24
CA TYR A 6 3.23 -4.96 23.88
C TYR A 6 3.11 -3.53 23.35
N LEU A 7 3.97 -2.64 23.85
CA LEU A 7 4.59 -1.63 23.01
C LEU A 7 5.29 -2.45 21.93
N LEU A 8 4.52 -2.93 20.95
CA LEU A 8 5.03 -3.13 19.61
C LEU A 8 5.70 -1.80 19.33
N THR A 9 7.02 -1.76 19.44
CA THR A 9 7.82 -0.66 18.95
C THR A 9 7.69 -0.76 17.44
N GLU A 10 6.53 -0.34 16.93
CA GLU A 10 6.13 -0.31 15.54
C GLU A 10 7.17 0.55 14.85
N LYS A 11 8.23 -0.09 14.38
CA LYS A 11 9.42 0.58 13.89
C LYS A 11 9.19 0.85 12.42
N THR A 12 9.09 2.13 12.06
CA THR A 12 9.11 2.47 10.65
C THR A 12 10.46 2.06 10.08
N PHE A 13 10.49 1.13 9.11
CA PHE A 13 11.70 0.73 8.41
C PHE A 13 12.21 1.87 7.52
N ASN A 14 13.53 2.07 7.46
CA ASN A 14 14.13 3.04 6.52
C ASN A 14 14.67 2.29 5.30
N ILE A 15 13.78 1.96 4.37
CA ILE A 15 14.04 1.04 3.26
C ILE A 15 13.91 1.70 1.87
N GLY A 16 13.98 3.03 1.80
CA GLY A 16 13.81 3.76 0.53
C GLY A 16 14.79 3.32 -0.55
N VAL A 17 16.05 3.02 -0.18
CA VAL A 17 17.06 2.52 -1.12
C VAL A 17 16.70 1.14 -1.69
N ASP A 18 16.09 0.28 -0.87
CA ASP A 18 15.66 -1.05 -1.29
C ASP A 18 14.42 -0.98 -2.19
N VAL A 19 13.50 -0.06 -1.87
CA VAL A 19 12.33 0.25 -2.71
C VAL A 19 12.77 0.75 -4.08
N ASP A 20 13.72 1.67 -4.13
CA ASP A 20 14.29 2.16 -5.38
C ASP A 20 14.97 1.05 -6.17
N LEU A 21 15.69 0.15 -5.51
CA LEU A 21 16.32 -0.99 -6.15
C LEU A 21 15.28 -1.90 -6.80
N VAL A 22 14.26 -2.33 -6.06
CA VAL A 22 13.18 -3.19 -6.57
C VAL A 22 12.46 -2.50 -7.74
N PHE A 23 12.12 -1.22 -7.60
CA PHE A 23 11.47 -0.44 -8.66
C PHE A 23 12.33 -0.34 -9.92
N ASN A 24 13.62 -0.02 -9.77
CA ASN A 24 14.54 0.11 -10.90
C ASN A 24 14.73 -1.22 -11.63
N THR A 25 14.78 -2.34 -10.89
CA THR A 25 15.00 -3.67 -11.44
C THR A 25 13.75 -4.22 -12.14
N LEU A 26 12.57 -4.10 -11.52
CA LEU A 26 11.36 -4.77 -12.00
C LEU A 26 10.44 -3.87 -12.85
N VAL A 27 10.34 -2.57 -12.53
CA VAL A 27 9.23 -1.72 -13.01
C VAL A 27 9.67 -0.62 -13.96
N LYS A 28 10.80 0.03 -13.68
CA LYS A 28 11.20 1.28 -14.32
C LYS A 28 11.23 1.22 -15.85
N SER A 29 11.67 0.10 -16.41
CA SER A 29 11.75 -0.09 -17.87
C SER A 29 10.36 -0.06 -18.51
N SER A 30 9.39 -0.83 -18.01
CA SER A 30 8.03 -0.85 -18.56
C SER A 30 7.34 0.49 -18.34
N LEU A 31 7.47 1.09 -17.16
CA LEU A 31 6.88 2.40 -16.91
C LEU A 31 7.45 3.50 -17.82
N THR A 32 8.75 3.43 -18.15
CA THR A 32 9.37 4.36 -19.10
C THR A 32 8.77 4.21 -20.50
N LEU A 33 8.47 2.99 -20.94
CA LEU A 33 7.80 2.75 -22.22
C LEU A 33 6.39 3.35 -22.23
N PHE A 34 5.63 3.16 -21.15
CA PHE A 34 4.32 3.76 -20.97
C PHE A 34 4.38 5.30 -21.06
N LYS A 35 5.28 5.94 -20.32
CA LYS A 35 5.47 7.41 -20.33
C LYS A 35 5.90 7.95 -21.70
N LYS A 36 6.65 7.16 -22.48
CA LYS A 36 7.07 7.49 -23.85
C LYS A 36 6.01 7.17 -24.90
N LYS A 37 4.80 6.74 -24.50
CA LYS A 37 3.70 6.32 -25.37
C LYS A 37 4.07 5.15 -26.31
N LYS A 38 5.04 4.32 -25.91
CA LYS A 38 5.46 3.10 -26.62
C LYS A 38 4.63 1.90 -26.17
N TYR A 39 3.32 1.95 -26.43
CA TYR A 39 2.36 1.05 -25.79
C TYR A 39 2.48 -0.41 -26.23
N LYS A 40 2.87 -0.68 -27.48
CA LYS A 40 3.10 -2.07 -27.94
C LYS A 40 4.28 -2.70 -27.21
N GLU A 41 5.38 -1.96 -27.07
CA GLU A 41 6.56 -2.42 -26.33
C GLU A 41 6.29 -2.48 -24.82
N PHE A 42 5.48 -1.55 -24.30
CA PHE A 42 5.00 -1.60 -22.92
C PHE A 42 4.24 -2.90 -22.67
N GLU A 43 3.22 -3.22 -23.47
CA GLU A 43 2.44 -4.46 -23.33
C GLU A 43 3.33 -5.71 -23.44
N LYS A 44 4.27 -5.73 -24.38
CA LYS A 44 5.26 -6.81 -24.49
C LYS A 44 6.13 -6.92 -23.22
N ALA A 45 6.49 -5.80 -22.60
CA ALA A 45 7.27 -5.80 -21.36
C ALA A 45 6.49 -6.25 -20.11
N LEU A 46 5.19 -6.55 -20.25
CA LEU A 46 4.32 -7.07 -19.19
C LEU A 46 3.98 -8.56 -19.36
N THR A 47 4.40 -9.22 -20.45
CA THR A 47 4.02 -10.63 -20.69
C THR A 47 4.69 -11.61 -19.75
N ASP A 48 5.89 -11.26 -19.28
CA ASP A 48 6.72 -12.16 -18.49
C ASP A 48 6.83 -11.65 -17.06
N ASP A 49 6.70 -12.59 -16.12
CA ASP A 49 6.95 -12.35 -14.71
C ASP A 49 8.40 -11.92 -14.50
N LYS A 50 8.58 -10.89 -13.68
CA LYS A 50 9.91 -10.42 -13.30
C LYS A 50 10.15 -10.77 -11.84
N ILE A 51 11.22 -11.52 -11.61
CA ILE A 51 11.48 -12.17 -10.33
C ILE A 51 12.87 -11.80 -9.83
N ILE A 52 12.97 -11.41 -8.57
CA ILE A 52 14.25 -11.22 -7.86
C ILE A 52 14.17 -11.84 -6.46
N ASN A 53 15.32 -12.11 -5.87
CA ASN A 53 15.42 -12.56 -4.48
C ASN A 53 15.72 -11.37 -3.55
N SER A 54 15.18 -11.40 -2.33
CA SER A 54 15.46 -10.41 -1.27
C SER A 54 16.95 -10.27 -0.89
N SER A 55 17.81 -11.21 -1.28
CA SER A 55 19.26 -11.14 -1.10
C SER A 55 19.90 -9.92 -1.76
N ILE A 56 19.27 -9.35 -2.80
CA ILE A 56 19.81 -8.18 -3.49
C ILE A 56 19.63 -6.87 -2.71
N LEU A 57 18.76 -6.88 -1.69
CA LEU A 57 18.43 -5.68 -0.93
C LEU A 57 19.63 -5.22 -0.07
N LYS A 58 19.76 -3.91 0.07
CA LYS A 58 20.99 -3.26 0.53
C LYS A 58 20.91 -2.77 1.96
N THR A 59 19.75 -2.36 2.46
CA THR A 59 19.68 -1.82 3.83
C THR A 59 20.01 -2.90 4.85
N LYS A 60 20.62 -2.48 5.98
CA LYS A 60 20.98 -3.39 7.07
C LYS A 60 19.77 -4.20 7.58
N GLN A 61 18.59 -3.59 7.59
CA GLN A 61 17.37 -4.26 8.01
C GLN A 61 16.92 -5.32 7.00
N ALA A 62 16.92 -5.01 5.70
CA ALA A 62 16.54 -5.98 4.68
C ALA A 62 17.52 -7.16 4.58
N LYS A 63 18.83 -6.91 4.70
CA LYS A 63 19.84 -7.98 4.74
C LYS A 63 19.61 -8.94 5.91
N LYS A 64 19.43 -8.39 7.12
CA LYS A 64 19.12 -9.18 8.30
C LYS A 64 17.78 -9.93 8.16
N ALA A 65 16.78 -9.30 7.53
CA ALA A 65 15.51 -9.96 7.30
C ALA A 65 15.63 -11.12 6.31
N HIS A 66 16.41 -10.96 5.25
CA HIS A 66 16.70 -12.01 4.29
C HIS A 66 17.37 -13.23 4.95
N GLU A 67 18.33 -13.01 5.84
CA GLU A 67 18.98 -14.09 6.62
C GLU A 67 17.97 -14.88 7.48
N LEU A 68 16.93 -14.23 8.00
CA LEU A 68 15.95 -14.85 8.91
C LEU A 68 14.71 -15.41 8.21
N ASN A 69 14.31 -14.80 7.11
CA ASN A 69 13.06 -15.02 6.39
C ASN A 69 13.23 -14.62 4.92
N PRO A 70 13.96 -15.39 4.11
CA PRO A 70 14.20 -15.05 2.72
C PRO A 70 12.89 -15.08 1.93
N VAL A 71 12.70 -14.06 1.10
CA VAL A 71 11.55 -13.95 0.19
C VAL A 71 11.96 -13.77 -1.26
N THR A 72 11.09 -14.23 -2.15
CA THR A 72 11.08 -13.94 -3.58
C THR A 72 10.14 -12.77 -3.84
N ILE A 73 10.58 -11.81 -4.64
CA ILE A 73 9.82 -10.62 -5.02
C ILE A 73 9.44 -10.77 -6.49
N VAL A 74 8.14 -10.78 -6.76
CA VAL A 74 7.55 -11.05 -8.07
C VAL A 74 6.77 -9.82 -8.53
N PHE A 75 6.99 -9.44 -9.79
CA PHE A 75 6.18 -8.48 -10.50
C PHE A 75 5.54 -9.16 -11.72
N SER A 76 4.21 -9.30 -11.71
CA SER A 76 3.41 -9.93 -12.77
C SER A 76 2.07 -9.19 -12.96
N ILE A 77 1.38 -9.47 -14.06
CA ILE A 77 0.04 -8.91 -14.37
C ILE A 77 -0.95 -10.08 -14.48
N ASP A 78 -1.25 -10.67 -13.34
CA ASP A 78 -2.07 -11.89 -13.18
C ASP A 78 -3.40 -11.64 -12.47
N GLY A 79 -3.68 -10.38 -12.08
CA GLY A 79 -4.89 -9.99 -11.35
C GLY A 79 -4.88 -10.36 -9.87
N MET A 80 -3.78 -10.89 -9.33
CA MET A 80 -3.71 -11.30 -7.91
C MET A 80 -3.54 -10.13 -6.94
N GLY A 81 -3.44 -8.89 -7.43
CA GLY A 81 -3.27 -7.69 -6.61
C GLY A 81 -1.85 -7.53 -6.04
N ASN A 82 -1.70 -6.82 -4.94
CA ASN A 82 -0.42 -6.67 -4.24
C ASN A 82 -0.53 -7.36 -2.88
N TYR A 83 0.45 -8.18 -2.52
CA TYR A 83 0.44 -8.88 -1.24
C TYR A 83 1.82 -9.41 -0.84
N TYR A 84 1.99 -9.55 0.47
CA TYR A 84 3.01 -10.38 1.09
C TYR A 84 2.38 -11.68 1.60
N LYS A 85 2.91 -12.83 1.17
CA LYS A 85 2.46 -14.17 1.58
C LYS A 85 3.60 -14.90 2.31
N PRO A 86 3.64 -14.81 3.66
CA PRO A 86 4.71 -15.40 4.46
C PRO A 86 4.88 -16.91 4.30
N SER A 87 3.77 -17.65 4.14
CA SER A 87 3.78 -19.13 4.12
C SER A 87 4.62 -19.74 2.99
N ILE A 88 4.80 -18.99 1.90
CA ILE A 88 5.61 -19.40 0.75
C ILE A 88 6.75 -18.42 0.47
N GLY A 89 6.96 -17.44 1.35
CA GLY A 89 8.02 -16.43 1.20
C GLY A 89 7.90 -15.61 -0.07
N ILE A 90 6.70 -15.16 -0.45
CA ILE A 90 6.50 -14.35 -1.66
C ILE A 90 6.04 -12.95 -1.31
N ILE A 91 6.65 -11.95 -1.94
CA ILE A 91 6.09 -10.62 -2.13
C ILE A 91 5.66 -10.52 -3.59
N HIS A 92 4.40 -10.23 -3.84
CA HIS A 92 3.85 -10.03 -5.16
C HIS A 92 3.33 -8.60 -5.28
N PHE A 93 3.62 -7.94 -6.40
CA PHE A 93 2.98 -6.67 -6.72
C PHE A 93 2.84 -6.49 -8.23
N SER A 94 1.84 -5.72 -8.64
CA SER A 94 1.44 -5.54 -10.03
C SER A 94 1.04 -4.09 -10.29
N TYR A 95 0.89 -3.72 -11.57
CA TYR A 95 0.09 -2.53 -11.88
C TYR A 95 -1.36 -2.80 -11.49
N ASN A 96 -2.12 -1.74 -11.20
CA ASN A 96 -3.55 -1.87 -11.02
C ASN A 96 -4.20 -2.39 -12.32
N GLU A 97 -4.67 -3.64 -12.29
CA GLU A 97 -5.20 -4.35 -13.46
C GLU A 97 -6.40 -3.62 -14.08
N GLN A 98 -7.29 -3.07 -13.26
CA GLN A 98 -8.45 -2.33 -13.74
C GLN A 98 -8.04 -1.06 -14.47
N VAL A 99 -7.02 -0.35 -13.96
CA VAL A 99 -6.44 0.80 -14.65
C VAL A 99 -5.84 0.36 -15.99
N LEU A 100 -5.01 -0.69 -16.01
CA LEU A 100 -4.43 -1.19 -17.26
C LEU A 100 -5.49 -1.60 -18.29
N LYS A 101 -6.55 -2.28 -17.86
CA LYS A 101 -7.66 -2.71 -18.71
C LYS A 101 -8.36 -1.50 -19.34
N ILE A 102 -8.65 -0.46 -18.55
CA ILE A 102 -9.26 0.77 -19.05
C ILE A 102 -8.35 1.48 -20.07
N PHE A 103 -7.05 1.56 -19.79
CA PHE A 103 -6.09 2.15 -20.73
C PHE A 103 -6.06 1.35 -22.04
N LYS A 104 -5.96 0.03 -21.96
CA LYS A 104 -5.91 -0.86 -23.13
C LYS A 104 -7.19 -0.78 -23.98
N GLN A 105 -8.36 -0.86 -23.35
CA GLN A 105 -9.67 -0.78 -24.04
C GLN A 105 -9.88 0.54 -24.80
N ASN A 106 -9.20 1.60 -24.35
CA ASN A 106 -9.27 2.93 -24.96
C ASN A 106 -8.04 3.28 -25.81
N ASN A 107 -7.26 2.28 -26.23
CA ASN A 107 -6.03 2.42 -27.04
C ASN A 107 -4.99 3.37 -26.42
N TYR A 108 -4.99 3.49 -25.08
CA TYR A 108 -4.11 4.38 -24.32
C TYR A 108 -4.24 5.87 -24.70
N GLU A 109 -5.35 6.27 -25.33
CA GLU A 109 -5.60 7.65 -25.74
C GLU A 109 -6.21 8.47 -24.58
N PRO A 110 -5.50 9.48 -24.05
CA PRO A 110 -5.93 10.23 -22.87
C PRO A 110 -7.33 10.83 -23.00
N ASP A 111 -7.66 11.41 -24.14
CA ASP A 111 -8.96 12.06 -24.36
C ASP A 111 -10.09 11.03 -24.38
N ARG A 112 -9.87 9.84 -24.95
CA ARG A 112 -10.85 8.75 -24.94
C ARG A 112 -11.09 8.26 -23.52
N ILE A 113 -10.01 7.99 -22.78
CA ILE A 113 -10.11 7.53 -21.39
C ILE A 113 -10.85 8.59 -20.55
N LYS A 114 -10.46 9.86 -20.66
CA LYS A 114 -11.09 10.97 -19.94
C LYS A 114 -12.58 11.12 -20.25
N ASN A 115 -13.00 10.87 -21.49
CA ASN A 115 -14.41 10.88 -21.87
C ASN A 115 -15.20 9.71 -21.27
N VAL A 116 -14.56 8.55 -21.08
CA VAL A 116 -15.21 7.36 -20.49
C VAL A 116 -15.33 7.46 -18.97
N VAL A 117 -14.26 7.90 -18.28
CA VAL A 117 -14.20 7.81 -16.81
C VAL A 117 -14.34 9.17 -16.10
N GLY A 118 -14.37 10.25 -16.88
CA GLY A 118 -14.33 11.62 -16.37
C GLY A 118 -12.91 12.10 -16.03
N LYS A 119 -12.76 13.42 -15.88
CA LYS A 119 -11.46 14.07 -15.60
C LYS A 119 -10.83 13.58 -14.29
N SER A 120 -11.60 13.53 -13.20
CA SER A 120 -11.09 13.15 -11.87
C SER A 120 -10.54 11.72 -11.86
N SER A 121 -11.32 10.75 -12.35
CA SER A 121 -10.89 9.35 -12.43
C SER A 121 -9.68 9.16 -13.35
N PHE A 122 -9.59 9.91 -14.45
CA PHE A 122 -8.44 9.86 -15.35
C PHE A 122 -7.15 10.34 -14.66
N GLU A 123 -7.23 11.44 -13.89
CA GLU A 123 -6.09 11.94 -13.10
C GLU A 123 -5.66 10.90 -12.05
N ARG A 124 -6.61 10.27 -11.37
CA ARG A 124 -6.34 9.18 -10.41
C ARG A 124 -5.66 7.99 -11.08
N PHE A 125 -6.17 7.53 -12.21
CA PHE A 125 -5.58 6.39 -12.93
C PHE A 125 -4.20 6.71 -13.48
N SER A 126 -3.97 7.95 -13.91
CA SER A 126 -2.64 8.42 -14.31
C SER A 126 -1.67 8.42 -13.12
N ASN A 127 -2.14 8.79 -11.93
CA ASN A 127 -1.34 8.76 -10.71
C ASN A 127 -0.97 7.33 -10.26
N GLU A 128 -1.85 6.35 -10.44
CA GLU A 128 -1.55 4.93 -10.21
C GLU A 128 -0.40 4.44 -11.10
N MET A 129 -0.27 5.02 -12.30
CA MET A 129 0.84 4.78 -13.24
C MET A 129 2.04 5.72 -13.00
N SER A 130 2.29 6.16 -11.76
CA SER A 130 3.42 7.02 -11.42
C SER A 130 4.51 6.28 -10.63
N ASP A 131 5.75 6.79 -10.70
CA ASP A 131 6.87 6.27 -9.91
C ASP A 131 6.53 6.26 -8.41
N SER A 132 5.88 7.32 -7.91
CA SER A 132 5.54 7.45 -6.49
C SER A 132 4.51 6.42 -6.04
N ALA A 133 3.49 6.14 -6.86
CA ALA A 133 2.48 5.14 -6.55
C ALA A 133 3.09 3.74 -6.48
N LEU A 134 3.83 3.34 -7.51
CA LEU A 134 4.43 2.00 -7.60
C LEU A 134 5.51 1.77 -6.54
N LYS A 135 6.34 2.78 -6.26
CA LYS A 135 7.26 2.72 -5.11
C LYS A 135 6.52 2.63 -3.79
N GLY A 136 5.37 3.29 -3.65
CA GLY A 136 4.50 3.18 -2.49
C GLY A 136 4.03 1.74 -2.25
N THR A 137 3.57 1.07 -3.31
CA THR A 137 3.19 -0.35 -3.27
C THR A 137 4.36 -1.25 -2.85
N ILE A 138 5.52 -1.09 -3.49
CA ILE A 138 6.72 -1.86 -3.13
C ILE A 138 7.10 -1.65 -1.66
N TYR A 139 7.03 -0.40 -1.19
CA TYR A 139 7.32 -0.06 0.19
C TYR A 139 6.37 -0.75 1.16
N HIS A 140 5.06 -0.73 0.85
CA HIS A 140 4.01 -1.35 1.64
C HIS A 140 4.30 -2.85 1.83
N GLU A 141 4.52 -3.58 0.74
CA GLU A 141 4.76 -5.03 0.83
C GLU A 141 6.09 -5.39 1.53
N LEU A 142 7.16 -4.64 1.24
CA LEU A 142 8.43 -4.82 1.95
C LEU A 142 8.29 -4.54 3.45
N SER A 143 7.46 -3.57 3.83
CA SER A 143 7.21 -3.26 5.25
C SER A 143 6.47 -4.40 5.95
N HIS A 144 5.51 -5.03 5.28
CA HIS A 144 4.85 -6.23 5.83
C HIS A 144 5.84 -7.37 6.06
N TRP A 145 6.71 -7.64 5.08
CA TRP A 145 7.74 -8.67 5.22
C TRP A 145 8.72 -8.39 6.37
N LEU A 146 9.22 -7.16 6.48
CA LEU A 146 10.13 -6.79 7.57
C LEU A 146 9.44 -6.83 8.93
N ASN A 147 8.19 -6.40 8.99
CA ASN A 147 7.41 -6.44 10.22
C ASN A 147 7.22 -7.88 10.70
N ASP A 148 6.77 -8.77 9.80
CA ASP A 148 6.63 -10.19 10.12
C ASP A 148 7.97 -10.81 10.56
N THR A 149 9.05 -10.46 9.89
CA THR A 149 10.38 -11.00 10.20
C THR A 149 10.90 -10.55 11.57
N PHE A 150 10.70 -9.29 11.95
CA PHE A 150 11.27 -8.73 13.19
C PHE A 150 10.32 -8.75 14.39
N HIS A 151 9.03 -8.92 14.19
CA HIS A 151 8.03 -8.89 15.25
C HIS A 151 7.29 -10.22 15.35
N ASN A 152 8.05 -11.26 15.72
CA ASN A 152 7.56 -12.57 16.12
C ASN A 152 6.78 -13.35 15.06
N LYS A 153 6.94 -13.06 13.77
CA LYS A 153 6.23 -13.74 12.69
C LYS A 153 4.72 -13.69 12.88
N ASN A 154 4.19 -12.56 13.36
CA ASN A 154 2.78 -12.45 13.75
C ASN A 154 1.83 -12.65 12.56
N ILE A 155 2.18 -12.17 11.36
CA ILE A 155 1.39 -12.40 10.15
C ILE A 155 1.45 -13.89 9.79
N SER A 156 2.65 -14.49 9.79
CA SER A 156 2.82 -15.93 9.57
C SER A 156 2.02 -16.79 10.56
N LYS A 157 2.06 -16.46 11.86
CA LYS A 157 1.35 -17.18 12.94
C LYS A 157 -0.16 -17.01 12.83
N MET A 158 -0.61 -15.82 12.45
CA MET A 158 -2.03 -15.55 12.20
C MET A 158 -2.54 -16.38 11.03
N LEU A 159 -1.82 -16.37 9.90
CA LEU A 159 -2.18 -17.14 8.71
C LEU A 159 -2.09 -18.65 8.91
N SER A 160 -1.10 -19.14 9.68
CA SER A 160 -1.01 -20.59 9.96
C SER A 160 -2.17 -21.06 10.84
N ARG A 161 -2.57 -20.28 11.84
CA ARG A 161 -3.74 -20.60 12.68
C ARG A 161 -5.03 -20.62 11.87
N SER A 162 -5.19 -19.70 10.91
CA SER A 162 -6.40 -19.63 10.10
C SER A 162 -6.57 -20.82 9.13
N GLN A 163 -5.51 -21.57 8.82
CA GLN A 163 -5.58 -22.73 7.91
C GLN A 163 -6.22 -23.98 8.53
N TYR A 164 -6.28 -24.06 9.87
CA TYR A 164 -6.75 -25.24 10.60
C TYR A 164 -8.11 -25.05 11.28
N VAL A 165 -8.81 -23.95 10.97
CA VAL A 165 -10.09 -23.59 11.58
C VAL A 165 -11.16 -23.40 10.51
N SER A 166 -12.40 -23.23 10.93
CA SER A 166 -13.49 -22.92 9.99
C SER A 166 -13.24 -21.59 9.25
N ALA A 167 -13.86 -21.41 8.08
CA ALA A 167 -13.71 -20.16 7.31
C ALA A 167 -14.10 -18.90 8.12
N ALA A 168 -15.14 -18.99 8.95
CA ALA A 168 -15.58 -17.89 9.81
C ALA A 168 -14.55 -17.56 10.91
N GLU A 169 -13.92 -18.58 11.51
CA GLU A 169 -12.86 -18.39 12.51
C GLU A 169 -11.57 -17.89 11.87
N ALA A 170 -11.24 -18.38 10.68
CA ALA A 170 -10.11 -17.91 9.88
C ALA A 170 -10.23 -16.41 9.60
N GLU A 171 -11.42 -15.95 9.18
CA GLU A 171 -11.73 -14.55 8.96
C GLU A 171 -11.56 -13.70 10.23
N LYS A 172 -12.05 -14.19 11.37
CA LYS A 172 -11.89 -13.50 12.65
C LYS A 172 -10.42 -13.37 13.07
N ILE A 173 -9.62 -14.40 12.83
CA ILE A 173 -8.18 -14.43 13.12
C ILE A 173 -7.45 -13.43 12.22
N THR A 174 -7.71 -13.45 10.91
CA THR A 174 -7.02 -12.58 9.93
C THR A 174 -7.37 -11.12 10.13
N LYS A 175 -8.61 -10.81 10.54
CA LYS A 175 -9.03 -9.45 10.90
C LYS A 175 -8.56 -9.01 12.28
N GLN A 176 -7.92 -9.89 13.07
CA GLN A 176 -7.47 -9.59 14.45
C GLN A 176 -8.59 -9.09 15.39
N GLY A 177 -9.82 -9.53 15.15
CA GLY A 177 -11.00 -9.05 15.88
C GLY A 177 -11.58 -7.73 15.37
N HIS A 178 -11.07 -7.18 14.26
CA HIS A 178 -11.66 -6.05 13.55
C HIS A 178 -12.74 -6.50 12.55
N GLU A 179 -13.57 -5.56 12.09
CA GLU A 179 -14.55 -5.79 11.01
C GLU A 179 -13.88 -5.99 9.63
N ASP A 180 -12.69 -5.42 9.37
CA ASP A 180 -11.93 -5.54 8.12
C ASP A 180 -10.41 -5.60 8.36
N VAL A 181 -9.67 -6.32 7.50
CA VAL A 181 -8.19 -6.42 7.56
C VAL A 181 -7.53 -5.04 7.40
N GLY A 182 -8.14 -4.14 6.61
CA GLY A 182 -7.76 -2.74 6.41
C GLY A 182 -7.68 -1.91 7.69
N MET A 183 -8.29 -2.39 8.79
CA MET A 183 -8.33 -1.70 10.08
C MET A 183 -7.30 -2.25 11.06
N THR A 184 -6.57 -3.30 10.69
CA THR A 184 -5.51 -3.88 11.52
C THR A 184 -4.35 -2.90 11.71
N TRP A 185 -3.59 -3.10 12.78
CA TRP A 185 -2.42 -2.28 13.09
C TRP A 185 -1.37 -2.29 11.96
N TYR A 186 -1.28 -3.37 11.19
CA TYR A 186 -0.37 -3.48 10.05
C TYR A 186 -0.71 -2.51 8.93
N GLU A 187 -1.99 -2.33 8.65
CA GLU A 187 -2.48 -1.42 7.61
C GLU A 187 -2.31 0.03 8.03
N ILE A 188 -2.53 0.34 9.32
CA ILE A 188 -2.22 1.67 9.88
C ILE A 188 -0.73 1.98 9.73
N ASP A 189 0.17 1.04 10.04
CA ASP A 189 1.61 1.24 9.87
C ASP A 189 1.99 1.48 8.40
N ALA A 190 1.42 0.70 7.49
CA ALA A 190 1.58 0.86 6.05
C ALA A 190 1.15 2.26 5.56
N GLN A 191 0.00 2.75 6.04
CA GLN A 191 -0.50 4.09 5.73
C GLN A 191 0.40 5.19 6.27
N ILE A 192 0.90 5.01 7.50
CA ILE A 192 1.84 5.94 8.12
C ILE A 192 3.13 6.03 7.31
N HIS A 193 3.60 4.91 6.78
CA HIS A 193 4.72 4.88 5.85
C HIS A 193 4.47 5.69 4.58
N ALA A 194 3.30 5.52 3.95
CA ALA A 194 2.92 6.31 2.79
C ALA A 194 2.91 7.82 3.10
N LEU A 195 2.37 8.22 4.25
CA LEU A 195 2.35 9.62 4.70
C LEU A 195 3.75 10.18 4.97
N LYS A 196 4.66 9.41 5.58
CA LYS A 196 6.06 9.80 5.77
C LYS A 196 6.74 10.03 4.42
N GLN A 197 6.49 9.16 3.45
CA GLN A 197 7.03 9.32 2.11
C GLN A 197 6.50 10.60 1.45
N MET A 198 5.18 10.83 1.49
CA MET A 198 4.57 12.06 0.99
C MET A 198 5.17 13.31 1.62
N LYS A 199 5.37 13.31 2.95
CA LYS A 199 5.98 14.44 3.65
C LYS A 199 7.41 14.72 3.17
N ARG A 200 8.21 13.67 2.91
CA ARG A 200 9.57 13.82 2.34
C ARG A 200 9.53 14.41 0.93
N ASP A 201 8.63 13.91 0.09
CA ASP A 201 8.56 14.32 -1.32
C ASP A 201 8.02 15.75 -1.48
N MET A 202 7.01 16.12 -0.69
CA MET A 202 6.31 17.41 -0.80
C MET A 202 6.91 18.53 0.05
N LYS A 203 7.81 18.20 1.00
CA LYS A 203 8.48 19.15 1.89
C LYS A 203 7.47 20.11 2.56
N SER A 204 7.62 21.43 2.37
CA SER A 204 6.75 22.46 2.93
C SER A 204 5.30 22.35 2.47
N ASN A 205 5.05 21.82 1.28
CA ASN A 205 3.70 21.72 0.72
C ASN A 205 2.84 20.72 1.50
N TYR A 206 3.46 19.74 2.17
CA TYR A 206 2.77 18.77 3.00
C TYR A 206 1.91 19.44 4.10
N ASN A 207 2.38 20.55 4.66
CA ASN A 207 1.71 21.24 5.77
C ASN A 207 0.36 21.86 5.39
N TYR A 208 0.04 21.95 4.10
CA TYR A 208 -1.20 22.54 3.59
C TYR A 208 -2.25 21.51 3.21
N LEU A 209 -1.92 20.21 3.28
CA LEU A 209 -2.80 19.11 2.88
C LEU A 209 -3.91 18.89 3.92
N GLY A 210 -5.14 18.76 3.42
CA GLY A 210 -6.27 18.18 4.12
C GLY A 210 -6.45 16.70 3.82
N TRP A 211 -7.44 16.06 4.44
CA TRP A 211 -7.76 14.65 4.22
C TRP A 211 -8.18 14.36 2.78
N ASP A 212 -8.87 15.28 2.12
CA ASP A 212 -9.26 15.19 0.71
C ASP A 212 -8.03 15.22 -0.21
N ASP A 213 -7.04 16.05 0.09
CA ASP A 213 -5.77 16.06 -0.64
C ASP A 213 -5.02 14.72 -0.48
N ILE A 214 -4.97 14.17 0.75
CA ILE A 214 -4.35 12.87 1.00
C ILE A 214 -5.03 11.77 0.16
N MET A 215 -6.36 11.74 0.15
CA MET A 215 -7.13 10.75 -0.62
C MET A 215 -6.92 10.87 -2.13
N LYS A 216 -6.86 12.09 -2.67
CA LYS A 216 -6.54 12.33 -4.09
C LYS A 216 -5.13 11.88 -4.46
N LEU A 217 -4.17 12.11 -3.57
CA LEU A 217 -2.75 11.80 -3.80
C LEU A 217 -2.40 10.34 -3.54
N LYS A 218 -3.17 9.65 -2.69
CA LYS A 218 -2.98 8.24 -2.32
C LYS A 218 -4.31 7.49 -2.32
N PRO A 219 -4.72 6.94 -3.47
CA PRO A 219 -5.98 6.20 -3.60
C PRO A 219 -6.11 5.00 -2.65
N SER A 220 -5.00 4.41 -2.20
CA SER A 220 -5.03 3.35 -1.17
C SER A 220 -5.69 3.79 0.14
N PHE A 221 -5.60 5.08 0.50
CA PHE A 221 -6.34 5.62 1.64
C PHE A 221 -7.84 5.65 1.41
N VAL A 222 -8.29 5.89 0.17
CA VAL A 222 -9.73 5.92 -0.16
C VAL A 222 -10.36 4.57 0.15
N THR A 223 -9.75 3.47 -0.30
CA THR A 223 -10.29 2.12 -0.08
C THR A 223 -10.41 1.79 1.41
N VAL A 224 -9.37 2.08 2.20
CA VAL A 224 -9.40 1.81 3.64
C VAL A 224 -10.37 2.74 4.36
N PHE A 225 -10.44 4.02 4.00
CA PHE A 225 -11.39 4.96 4.60
C PHE A 225 -12.83 4.64 4.25
N GLN A 226 -13.13 4.20 3.02
CA GLN A 226 -14.47 3.76 2.63
C GLN A 226 -14.89 2.55 3.46
N LYS A 227 -14.01 1.56 3.59
CA LYS A 227 -14.26 0.38 4.43
C LYS A 227 -14.47 0.77 5.89
N ALA A 228 -13.63 1.66 6.42
CA ALA A 228 -13.77 2.17 7.79
C ALA A 228 -15.07 2.97 7.99
N ALA A 229 -15.43 3.85 7.05
CA ALA A 229 -16.63 4.67 7.15
C ALA A 229 -17.93 3.86 7.02
N LEU A 230 -17.88 2.69 6.39
CA LEU A 230 -19.00 1.74 6.30
C LEU A 230 -19.03 0.76 7.49
N SER A 231 -18.10 0.87 8.44
CA SER A 231 -17.96 -0.02 9.58
C SER A 231 -18.28 0.70 10.89
N ASN A 232 -18.54 -0.04 11.97
CA ASN A 232 -18.71 0.56 13.30
C ASN A 232 -17.37 0.92 13.96
N GLU A 233 -16.26 0.72 13.26
CA GLU A 233 -14.91 0.91 13.78
C GLU A 233 -14.24 2.21 13.30
N TYR A 234 -14.93 3.00 12.48
CA TYR A 234 -14.40 4.25 11.92
C TYR A 234 -13.66 5.10 12.97
N ASP A 235 -14.32 5.39 14.10
CA ASP A 235 -13.78 6.24 15.16
C ASP A 235 -12.52 5.64 15.79
N ASN A 236 -12.52 4.32 16.04
CA ASN A 236 -11.37 3.63 16.61
C ASN A 236 -10.19 3.64 15.64
N TYR A 237 -10.45 3.34 14.37
CA TYR A 237 -9.46 3.36 13.31
C TYR A 237 -8.86 4.78 13.13
N MET A 238 -9.69 5.82 12.99
CA MET A 238 -9.23 7.20 12.84
C MET A 238 -8.45 7.68 14.08
N LYS A 239 -8.89 7.30 15.27
CA LYS A 239 -8.18 7.61 16.52
C LYS A 239 -6.80 6.96 16.56
N ASN A 240 -6.68 5.70 16.14
CA ASN A 240 -5.40 4.98 16.12
C ASN A 240 -4.45 5.55 15.05
N LEU A 241 -4.96 5.79 13.83
CA LEU A 241 -4.20 6.43 12.76
C LEU A 241 -3.72 7.82 13.18
N THR A 242 -4.60 8.66 13.75
CA THR A 242 -4.26 10.03 14.19
C THR A 242 -3.22 10.03 15.31
N LYS A 243 -3.36 9.14 16.31
CA LYS A 243 -2.35 8.99 17.37
C LYS A 243 -0.97 8.63 16.79
N ARG A 244 -0.95 7.73 15.82
CA ARG A 244 0.27 7.31 15.15
C ARG A 244 0.86 8.42 14.29
N MET A 245 0.03 9.16 13.55
CA MET A 245 0.43 10.36 12.81
C MET A 245 1.04 11.43 13.73
N HIS A 246 0.43 11.66 14.90
CA HIS A 246 0.96 12.59 15.90
C HIS A 246 2.36 12.17 16.36
N ARG A 247 2.54 10.90 16.74
CA ARG A 247 3.83 10.34 17.16
C ARG A 247 4.93 10.51 16.11
N GLU A 248 4.58 10.43 14.83
CA GLU A 248 5.50 10.55 13.70
C GLU A 248 5.64 11.99 13.16
N ASN A 249 5.04 12.98 13.84
CA ASN A 249 4.97 14.38 13.39
C ASN A 249 4.36 14.56 11.98
N LEU A 250 3.34 13.78 11.66
CA LEU A 250 2.63 13.80 10.36
C LEU A 250 1.35 14.64 10.38
N LEU A 251 0.89 15.08 11.55
CA LEU A 251 -0.29 15.94 11.63
C LEU A 251 0.05 17.37 11.18
N THR A 252 -0.84 17.91 10.36
CA THR A 252 -0.88 19.32 9.96
C THR A 252 -2.08 19.99 10.65
N LYS A 253 -2.18 21.33 10.58
CA LYS A 253 -3.35 22.04 11.10
C LYS A 253 -4.65 21.51 10.46
N LYS A 254 -4.64 21.19 9.16
CA LYS A 254 -5.81 20.67 8.45
C LYS A 254 -6.07 19.17 8.68
N LEU A 255 -5.04 18.37 8.99
CA LEU A 255 -5.20 16.95 9.33
C LEU A 255 -5.54 16.71 10.82
N SER A 256 -5.33 17.72 11.67
CA SER A 256 -5.56 17.61 13.12
C SER A 256 -7.03 17.38 13.51
N LYS A 257 -7.97 17.76 12.65
CA LYS A 257 -9.39 17.42 12.76
C LYS A 257 -9.68 16.30 11.75
N TYR A 258 -9.94 15.09 12.24
CA TYR A 258 -10.39 14.03 11.34
C TYR A 258 -11.87 14.23 10.98
N PRO A 259 -12.29 13.89 9.75
CA PRO A 259 -13.67 14.04 9.33
C PRO A 259 -14.56 13.11 10.16
N ASN A 260 -15.85 13.43 10.33
CA ASN A 260 -16.80 12.41 10.77
C ASN A 260 -17.07 11.39 9.64
N ASP A 261 -17.78 10.31 9.96
CA ASP A 261 -18.18 9.26 9.04
C ASP A 261 -18.86 9.80 7.76
N ASN A 262 -19.79 10.73 7.89
CA ASN A 262 -20.53 11.33 6.78
C ASN A 262 -19.66 12.22 5.89
N GLU A 263 -18.78 13.03 6.51
CA GLU A 263 -17.79 13.85 5.80
C GLU A 263 -16.82 12.94 5.03
N MET A 264 -16.35 11.86 5.65
CA MET A 264 -15.45 10.91 5.02
C MET A 264 -16.12 10.16 3.86
N TYR A 265 -17.37 9.70 4.05
CA TYR A 265 -18.13 9.07 2.98
C TYR A 265 -18.33 10.01 1.78
N THR A 266 -18.63 11.27 2.04
CA THR A 266 -18.78 12.30 0.99
C THR A 266 -17.46 12.55 0.27
N MET A 267 -16.35 12.67 1.00
CA MET A 267 -15.03 12.87 0.41
C MET A 267 -14.63 11.68 -0.46
N THR A 268 -14.78 10.45 0.04
CA THR A 268 -14.39 9.24 -0.68
C THR A 268 -15.25 8.93 -1.91
N ARG A 269 -16.50 9.42 -1.96
CA ARG A 269 -17.36 9.30 -3.14
C ARG A 269 -17.00 10.28 -4.26
N ASN A 270 -16.41 11.42 -3.89
CA ASN A 270 -16.02 12.49 -4.80
C ASN A 270 -14.58 12.36 -5.32
N VAL A 271 -13.83 11.36 -4.84
CA VAL A 271 -12.45 11.03 -5.25
C VAL A 271 -12.45 9.85 -6.20
#